data_AF-A0A5E4UUB3-F1
#
_entry.id   AF-A0A5E4UUB3-F1
#
_cell.length_a   1.000
_cell.length_b   1.000
_cell.length_c   1.000
_cell.angle_alpha   90.00
_cell.angle_beta   90.00
_cell.angle_gamma   90.00
#
_symmetry.space_group_name_H-M   'P 1'
#
loop_
_entity.id
_entity.type
_entity.pdbx_description
1 polymer ?
#
loop_
_entity_poly.entity_id
_entity_poly.type
_entity_poly.pdbx_seq_one_letter_code
_entity_poly.pdbx_strand_id
1 'polypeptide(L)'
;MKFIEDGNFTGWVCTALISIDAGISYLVLKFAPPSLLSVFLALLGFVIMAVGGLCSRARLLKIRPFDNNYKKARRSYEVPRNDEES
;
A
#
# COMPACT_ATOMS: atom_id res chain seq x y z
N MET A 1 -5.30 10.16 -9.41
CA MET A 1 -4.47 9.64 -8.29
C MET A 1 -4.39 8.13 -8.44
N LYS A 2 -3.20 7.52 -8.41
CA LYS A 2 -3.06 6.05 -8.49
C LYS A 2 -3.11 5.47 -7.08
N PHE A 3 -3.92 4.43 -6.87
CA PHE A 3 -4.04 3.73 -5.58
C PHE A 3 -2.88 2.76 -5.32
N ILE A 4 -2.28 2.23 -6.39
CA ILE A 4 -1.17 1.29 -6.36
C ILE A 4 -0.02 1.89 -7.18
N GLU A 5 1.17 1.85 -6.60
CA GLU A 5 2.40 2.38 -7.18
C GLU A 5 3.50 1.34 -6.94
N ASP A 6 4.12 0.86 -8.03
CA ASP A 6 5.21 -0.14 -8.02
C ASP A 6 4.90 -1.44 -7.25
N GLY A 7 3.64 -1.90 -7.33
CA GLY A 7 3.20 -3.13 -6.66
C GLY A 7 2.91 -2.99 -5.18
N ASN A 8 2.91 -1.77 -4.63
CA ASN A 8 2.54 -1.47 -3.25
C ASN A 8 1.46 -0.37 -3.19
N PHE A 9 0.73 -0.27 -2.08
CA PHE A 9 -0.22 0.84 -1.87
C PHE A 9 0.51 2.17 -1.84
N THR A 10 -0.10 3.17 -2.49
CA THR A 10 0.39 4.57 -2.46
C THR A 10 0.52 5.05 -1.02
N GLY A 11 1.55 5.84 -0.71
CA GLY A 11 1.83 6.26 0.67
C GLY A 11 0.64 6.97 1.28
N TRP A 12 -0.05 7.77 0.46
CA TRP A 12 -1.30 8.44 0.83
C TRP A 12 -2.44 7.46 1.15
N VAL A 13 -2.55 6.33 0.43
CA VAL A 13 -3.54 5.26 0.72
C VAL A 13 -3.22 4.59 2.04
N CYS A 14 -1.95 4.30 2.33
CA CYS A 14 -1.54 3.77 3.62
C CYS A 14 -1.85 4.75 4.77
N THR A 15 -1.54 6.04 4.59
CA THR A 15 -1.85 7.08 5.58
C THR A 15 -3.36 7.22 5.80
N ALA A 16 -4.15 7.18 4.72
CA ALA A 16 -5.61 7.23 4.80
C ALA A 16 -6.17 6.03 5.58
N LEU A 17 -5.72 4.81 5.27
CA LEU A 17 -6.14 3.60 6.00
C LEU A 17 -5.84 3.69 7.50
N ILE A 18 -4.62 4.13 7.86
CA ILE A 18 -4.23 4.32 9.28
C ILE A 18 -5.11 5.38 9.95
N SER A 19 -5.36 6.51 9.28
CA SER A 19 -6.16 7.60 9.86
C SER A 19 -7.63 7.22 10.06
N ILE A 20 -8.21 6.49 9.10
CA ILE A 20 -9.60 6.02 9.16
C ILE A 20 -9.71 5.01 10.31
N ASP A 21 -8.78 4.07 10.39
CA ASP A 21 -8.76 3.07 11.43
C ASP A 21 -8.62 3.67 12.83
N ALA A 22 -7.71 4.63 13.01
CA ALA A 22 -7.53 5.34 14.26
C ALA A 22 -8.82 6.08 14.68
N GLY A 23 -9.53 6.70 13.72
CA GLY A 23 -10.81 7.36 13.95
C GLY A 23 -11.91 6.40 14.37
N ILE A 24 -12.03 5.26 13.68
CA ILE A 24 -13.01 4.21 14.01
C ILE A 24 -12.70 3.62 15.38
N SER A 25 -11.43 3.28 15.64
CA SER A 25 -10.97 2.75 16.92
C SER A 25 -11.27 3.71 18.08
N TYR A 26 -11.04 5.02 17.89
CA TYR A 26 -11.39 6.03 18.89
C TYR A 26 -12.90 6.10 19.15
N LEU A 27 -13.72 6.09 18.10
CA LEU A 27 -15.19 6.10 18.23
C LEU A 27 -15.71 4.85 18.95
N VAL A 28 -15.20 3.67 18.59
CA VAL A 28 -15.58 2.40 19.23
C VAL A 28 -15.18 2.41 20.70
N LEU A 29 -13.95 2.80 21.04
CA LEU A 29 -13.51 2.83 22.44
C LEU A 29 -14.29 3.84 23.29
N LYS A 30 -14.76 4.93 22.68
CA LYS A 30 -15.46 6.00 23.42
C LYS A 30 -16.96 5.79 23.54
N PHE A 31 -17.61 5.19 22.54
CA PHE A 31 -19.07 5.07 22.48
C PHE A 31 -19.59 3.64 22.52
N ALA A 32 -18.78 2.61 22.23
CA ALA A 32 -19.28 1.24 22.22
C ALA A 32 -19.32 0.65 23.64
N PRO A 33 -20.43 0.01 24.04
CA PRO A 33 -20.46 -0.74 25.29
C PRO A 33 -19.47 -1.92 25.21
N PRO A 34 -18.85 -2.30 26.34
CA PRO A 34 -17.87 -3.38 26.39
C PRO A 34 -18.55 -4.69 26.01
N SER A 35 -18.32 -5.11 24.75
CA SER A 35 -18.92 -6.29 24.14
C SER A 35 -17.84 -7.04 23.36
N LEU A 36 -18.01 -8.36 23.24
CA LEU A 36 -17.09 -9.21 22.45
C LEU A 36 -16.95 -8.71 21.00
N LEU A 37 -18.02 -8.14 20.43
CA LEU A 37 -17.98 -7.51 19.11
C LEU A 37 -17.09 -6.27 19.06
N SER A 38 -17.11 -5.42 20.09
CA SER A 38 -16.22 -4.25 20.14
C SER A 38 -14.73 -4.65 20.19
N VAL A 39 -14.42 -5.73 20.90
CA VAL A 39 -13.05 -6.28 20.97
C VAL A 39 -12.63 -6.83 19.61
N PHE A 40 -13.51 -7.56 18.93
CA PHE A 40 -13.27 -8.04 17.57
C PHE A 40 -13.03 -6.90 16.57
N LEU A 41 -13.85 -5.85 16.63
CA LEU A 41 -13.72 -4.65 15.80
C LEU A 41 -12.39 -3.92 16.06
N ALA A 42 -12.01 -3.76 17.33
CA ALA A 42 -10.72 -3.16 17.69
C ALA A 42 -9.53 -3.98 17.19
N LEU A 43 -9.61 -5.31 17.28
CA LEU A 43 -8.56 -6.20 16.79
C LEU A 43 -8.42 -6.13 15.26
N LEU A 44 -9.56 -6.09 14.56
CA LEU A 44 -9.60 -5.98 13.10
C LEU A 44 -8.98 -4.64 12.66
N GLY A 45 -9.30 -3.57 13.37
CA GLY A 45 -8.69 -2.27 13.11
C GLY A 45 -7.18 -2.28 13.31
N PHE A 46 -6.71 -2.89 14.39
CA PHE A 46 -5.28 -3.06 14.64
C PHE A 46 -4.55 -3.80 13.51
N VAL A 47 -5.16 -4.83 12.92
CA VAL A 47 -4.59 -5.53 11.75
C VAL A 47 -4.50 -4.60 10.54
N ILE A 48 -5.53 -3.80 10.27
CA ILE A 48 -5.54 -2.81 9.18
C ILE A 48 -4.43 -1.77 9.39
N MET A 49 -4.29 -1.25 10.61
CA MET A 49 -3.23 -0.31 10.98
C MET A 49 -1.84 -0.92 10.79
N ALA A 50 -1.65 -2.19 11.19
CA ALA A 50 -0.39 -2.91 11.02
C ALA A 50 -0.04 -3.10 9.54
N VAL A 51 -1.01 -3.46 8.70
CA VAL A 51 -0.82 -3.59 7.24
C VAL A 51 -0.45 -2.24 6.63
N GLY A 52 -1.16 -1.16 6.97
CA GLY A 52 -0.83 0.19 6.50
C GLY A 52 0.59 0.63 6.90
N GLY A 53 0.99 0.33 8.13
CA GLY A 53 2.34 0.61 8.64
C GLY A 53 3.44 -0.19 7.94
N LEU A 54 3.21 -1.49 7.70
CA LEU A 54 4.13 -2.37 6.96
C LEU A 54 4.29 -1.92 5.50
N CYS A 55 3.19 -1.59 4.82
CA CYS A 55 3.22 -1.05 3.47
C CYS A 55 3.99 0.29 3.39
N SER A 56 3.85 1.15 4.41
CA SER A 56 4.62 2.39 4.53
C SER A 56 6.12 2.13 4.70
N ARG A 57 6.51 1.18 5.55
CA ARG A 57 7.93 0.79 5.74
C ARG A 57 8.54 0.13 4.50
N ALA A 58 7.80 -0.75 3.81
CA ALA A 58 8.26 -1.36 2.56
C ALA A 58 8.57 -0.30 1.49
N ARG A 59 7.76 0.76 1.43
CA ARG A 59 7.98 1.93 0.58
C ARG A 59 9.24 2.70 0.97
N LEU A 60 9.48 2.96 2.25
CA LEU A 60 10.69 3.63 2.73
C LEU A 60 11.96 2.83 2.37
N LEU A 61 11.87 1.50 2.44
CA LEU A 61 12.96 0.60 2.05
C LEU A 61 13.08 0.41 0.53
N LYS A 62 12.28 1.13 -0.28
CA LYS A 62 12.22 1.03 -1.75
C LYS A 62 12.02 -0.42 -2.25
N ILE A 63 11.40 -1.26 -1.43
CA ILE A 63 11.06 -2.63 -1.82
C ILE A 63 9.89 -2.54 -2.78
N ARG A 64 10.16 -2.80 -4.05
CA ARG A 64 9.19 -2.75 -5.16
C ARG A 64 8.96 -4.18 -5.66
N PRO A 65 8.01 -4.92 -5.08
CA PRO A 65 7.82 -6.34 -5.40
C PRO A 65 7.40 -6.55 -6.86
N PHE A 66 6.75 -5.55 -7.47
CA PHE A 66 6.37 -5.55 -8.88
C PHE A 66 6.79 -4.22 -9.53
N ASP A 67 8.10 -3.96 -9.55
CA ASP A 67 8.65 -2.81 -10.26
C ASP A 67 8.53 -3.00 -11.77
N ASN A 68 8.15 -1.94 -12.47
CA ASN A 68 8.03 -1.93 -13.93
C ASN A 68 9.40 -1.85 -14.64
N ASN A 69 10.51 -1.92 -13.88
CA ASN A 69 11.88 -1.97 -14.38
C ASN A 69 12.09 -3.09 -15.41
N TYR A 70 11.38 -4.22 -15.28
CA TYR A 70 11.43 -5.28 -16.30
C TYR A 70 11.01 -4.77 -17.69
N LYS A 71 10.01 -3.88 -17.79
CA LYS A 71 9.63 -3.28 -19.08
C LYS A 71 10.71 -2.34 -19.61
N LYS A 72 11.45 -1.66 -18.72
CA LYS A 72 12.57 -0.79 -19.10
C LYS A 72 13.76 -1.62 -19.62
N ALA A 73 14.07 -2.73 -18.94
CA ALA A 73 15.08 -3.70 -19.39
C ALA A 73 14.66 -4.38 -20.72
N ARG A 74 13.38 -4.69 -20.91
CA ARG A 74 12.90 -5.23 -22.19
C ARG A 74 13.09 -4.24 -23.33
N ARG A 75 12.80 -2.95 -23.12
CA ARG A 75 13.02 -1.92 -24.16
C ARG A 75 14.49 -1.70 -24.51
N SER A 76 15.43 -1.95 -23.59
CA SER A 76 16.86 -1.86 -23.94
C SER A 76 17.34 -2.98 -24.88
N TYR A 77 16.57 -4.06 -25.02
CA TYR A 77 16.84 -5.11 -26.01
C TYR A 77 16.05 -4.91 -27.32
N GLU A 78 15.16 -3.93 -27.40
CA GLU A 78 14.51 -3.57 -28.67
C GLU A 78 15.55 -2.88 -29.55
N VAL A 79 16.02 -3.59 -30.58
CA VAL A 79 16.96 -3.05 -31.57
C VAL A 79 16.29 -1.85 -32.25
N PRO A 80 16.95 -0.67 -32.32
CA PRO A 80 16.41 0.45 -33.07
C PRO A 80 16.24 0.03 -34.54
N ARG A 81 15.03 0.16 -35.08
CA ARG A 81 14.69 -0.14 -36.48
C ARG A 81 15.37 0.79 -37.52
N ASN A 82 16.43 1.50 -37.13
CA ASN A 82 17.11 2.48 -37.97
C ASN A 82 18.40 1.95 -38.62
N ASP A 83 18.74 0.68 -38.39
CA ASP A 83 19.94 0.03 -38.95
C ASP A 83 19.58 -1.05 -40.01
N GLU A 84 18.38 -0.99 -40.59
CA GLU A 84 17.96 -1.78 -41.77
C GLU A 84 17.83 -0.87 -43.01
N GLU A 85 18.86 -0.08 -43.31
CA GLU A 85 19.01 0.59 -44.61
C GLU A 85 20.49 0.92 -44.87
N SER A 86 21.24 -0.03 -45.42
CA SER A 86 22.52 0.19 -46.11
C SER A 86 22.76 -0.92 -47.12
#